data_AF-A0A8X8W7A8-F1
#
_entry.id   AF-A0A8X8W7A8-F1
#
_cell.length_a   1.000
_cell.length_b   1.000
_cell.length_c   1.000
_cell.angle_alpha   90.00
_cell.angle_beta   90.00
_cell.angle_gamma   90.00
#
_symmetry.space_group_name_H-M   'P 1'
#
loop_
_entity.id
_entity.type
_entity.pdbx_description
1 polymer ?
#
loop_
_entity_poly.entity_id
_entity_poly.type
_entity_poly.pdbx_seq_one_letter_code
_entity_poly.pdbx_strand_id
1 'polypeptide(L)'
;MYILSTPPINFPLGNSRGSISSAQGRRLSSQNRSNVTETAGKSKLNKCSGTIDSFELQPIDKIRYGLETPWFARLPRLDARFFIEHYNADEVLIGDSIYKLNDIKRNTYLELAKSDYNKCQEQHQMEWNHLQKWYEDCNLEEFGISRKNILEAHFFAVASISEAEKSGERLAWVKSQILAEILSTYYFIKQRDQFKDQDTEFSTAFSTKIHVVGKGYKNVQRIITILFEALTQMKEIARNAQEGIEGDVSDDLLHEAWGEWLKKLGEGTGEEIPEVEVIVRTINICGGHILSKEVLSHHEYETLSQLTNQLCHHLLKLENHKTIDGKIEKEMELLVQLVMQDSSNGISKATKQMFLVVAKTFYHKAYFSAQEIEQHISRILFEQVM
;
A
#
# COMPACT_ATOMS: atom_id res chain seq x y z
N MET A 1 -12.59 -5.93 15.68
CA MET A 1 -13.83 -5.14 15.54
C MET A 1 -13.67 -4.29 14.29
N TYR A 2 -14.40 -4.60 13.23
CA TYR A 2 -14.21 -4.00 11.90
C TYR A 2 -14.40 -2.48 11.94
N ILE A 3 -13.30 -1.71 11.85
CA ILE A 3 -13.37 -0.33 11.36
C ILE A 3 -13.27 -0.45 9.83
N LEU A 4 -14.36 -0.91 9.23
CA LEU A 4 -14.63 -0.58 7.84
C LEU A 4 -14.80 0.94 7.81
N SER A 5 -13.98 1.60 7.01
CA SER A 5 -14.15 2.99 6.60
C SER A 5 -15.51 3.15 5.94
N THR A 6 -16.57 3.32 6.72
CA THR A 6 -17.90 3.66 6.25
C THR A 6 -17.92 5.16 5.91
N PRO A 7 -18.63 5.57 4.85
CA PRO A 7 -18.79 6.97 4.51
C PRO A 7 -19.53 7.70 5.65
N PRO A 8 -19.28 9.01 5.84
CA PRO A 8 -19.82 9.72 6.99
C PRO A 8 -21.35 9.71 6.95
N ILE A 9 -21.95 9.11 7.99
CA ILE A 9 -23.37 9.26 8.31
C ILE A 9 -23.57 10.73 8.71
N ASN A 10 -24.34 11.47 7.91
CA ASN A 10 -24.68 12.86 8.15
C ASN A 10 -25.62 12.98 9.36
N PHE A 11 -25.06 13.23 10.54
CA PHE A 11 -25.77 13.93 11.61
C PHE A 11 -25.40 15.42 11.57
N PRO A 12 -26.29 16.32 12.03
CA PRO A 12 -26.04 17.76 11.99
C PRO A 12 -24.93 18.10 12.99
N LEU A 13 -23.69 18.14 12.50
CA LEU A 13 -22.50 18.53 13.27
C LEU A 13 -22.23 20.02 13.06
N GLY A 14 -21.82 20.72 14.14
CA GLY A 14 -21.45 22.13 14.10
C GLY A 14 -20.44 22.48 13.00
N ASN A 15 -20.47 23.74 12.55
CA ASN A 15 -19.86 24.25 11.30
C ASN A 15 -18.42 23.77 11.02
N SER A 16 -17.57 23.61 12.04
CA SER A 16 -16.17 23.17 11.89
C SER A 16 -16.05 21.68 11.61
N ARG A 17 -16.75 20.82 12.37
CA ARG A 17 -16.77 19.36 12.16
C ARG A 17 -17.50 18.99 10.87
N GLY A 18 -18.60 19.68 10.58
CA GLY A 18 -19.28 19.59 9.30
C GLY A 18 -18.36 20.00 8.13
N SER A 19 -17.48 20.99 8.32
CA SER A 19 -16.51 21.40 7.30
C SER A 19 -15.38 20.39 7.06
N ILE A 20 -14.88 19.72 8.10
CA ILE A 20 -13.84 18.67 7.97
C ILE A 20 -14.43 17.42 7.32
N SER A 21 -15.57 16.94 7.82
CA SER A 21 -16.31 15.81 7.23
C SER A 21 -16.72 16.12 5.79
N SER A 22 -17.17 17.35 5.51
CA SER A 22 -17.49 17.79 4.15
C SER A 22 -16.26 17.99 3.25
N ALA A 23 -15.10 18.35 3.79
CA ALA A 23 -13.86 18.44 3.02
C ALA A 23 -13.32 17.03 2.68
N GLN A 24 -13.39 16.09 3.62
CA GLN A 24 -13.06 14.69 3.41
C GLN A 24 -14.05 14.02 2.45
N GLY A 25 -15.35 14.29 2.61
CA GLY A 25 -16.42 13.81 1.72
C GLY A 25 -16.36 14.40 0.32
N ARG A 26 -16.06 15.71 0.16
CA ARG A 26 -15.91 16.34 -1.16
C ARG A 26 -14.68 15.85 -1.93
N ARG A 27 -13.61 15.44 -1.24
CA ARG A 27 -12.45 14.79 -1.89
C ARG A 27 -12.75 13.36 -2.34
N LEU A 28 -13.77 12.71 -1.77
CA LEU A 28 -14.32 11.44 -2.26
C LEU A 28 -15.35 11.63 -3.39
N SER A 29 -15.81 12.88 -3.61
CA SER A 29 -16.84 13.22 -4.60
C SER A 29 -16.43 14.41 -5.46
N SER A 30 -15.33 14.34 -6.21
CA SER A 30 -14.96 15.42 -7.14
C SER A 30 -15.54 15.18 -8.53
N GLN A 31 -16.81 15.57 -8.70
CA GLN A 31 -17.25 16.16 -9.97
C GLN A 31 -17.01 17.67 -9.87
N ASN A 32 -16.12 18.18 -10.73
CA ASN A 32 -15.91 19.58 -11.09
C ASN A 32 -15.79 20.61 -9.95
N ARG A 33 -14.54 20.93 -9.54
CA ARG A 33 -14.05 22.32 -9.27
C ARG A 33 -12.60 22.29 -8.74
N SER A 34 -11.63 22.41 -9.64
CA SER A 34 -10.19 22.36 -9.32
C SER A 34 -9.56 23.67 -8.84
N ASN A 35 -10.29 24.78 -8.70
CA ASN A 35 -9.69 26.09 -8.33
C ASN A 35 -10.29 26.76 -7.08
N VAL A 36 -11.11 26.06 -6.28
CA VAL A 36 -11.76 26.64 -5.07
C VAL A 36 -11.23 26.01 -3.77
N THR A 37 -10.47 24.92 -3.84
CA THR A 37 -10.09 24.09 -2.68
C THR A 37 -8.96 24.67 -1.83
N GLU A 38 -7.98 25.35 -2.44
CA GLU A 38 -6.80 25.84 -1.72
C GLU A 38 -7.05 27.18 -0.98
N THR A 39 -7.76 28.11 -1.61
CA THR A 39 -8.17 29.40 -1.02
C THR A 39 -9.31 29.27 -0.01
N ALA A 40 -10.18 28.26 -0.15
CA ALA A 40 -11.21 27.94 0.86
C ALA A 40 -10.64 27.23 2.10
N GLY A 41 -9.53 26.49 1.98
CA GLY A 41 -8.85 25.84 3.10
C GLY A 41 -8.19 26.87 4.03
N LYS A 42 -7.42 27.80 3.47
CA LYS A 42 -6.72 28.87 4.22
C LYS A 42 -7.69 29.86 4.89
N SER A 43 -8.84 30.17 4.26
CA SER A 43 -9.86 31.05 4.85
C SER A 43 -10.73 30.40 5.93
N LYS A 44 -10.81 29.06 5.98
CA LYS A 44 -11.52 28.31 7.04
C LYS A 44 -10.68 28.05 8.29
N LEU A 45 -9.35 28.04 8.19
CA LEU A 45 -8.43 27.94 9.32
C LEU A 45 -8.71 29.05 10.36
N ASN A 46 -8.83 30.29 9.91
CA ASN A 46 -9.14 31.45 10.78
C ASN A 46 -10.56 31.43 11.38
N LYS A 47 -11.44 30.53 10.92
CA LYS A 47 -12.81 30.35 11.44
C LYS A 47 -12.97 29.16 12.37
N CYS A 48 -11.98 28.24 12.40
CA CYS A 48 -12.02 27.05 13.26
C CYS A 48 -11.06 27.14 14.45
N SER A 49 -10.12 28.10 14.46
CA SER A 49 -9.33 28.45 15.64
C SER A 49 -10.08 29.48 16.48
N GLY A 50 -10.68 29.06 17.58
CA GLY A 50 -11.31 29.96 18.54
C GLY A 50 -11.57 29.26 19.86
N THR A 51 -11.30 29.97 20.96
CA THR A 51 -11.65 29.55 22.31
C THR A 51 -13.02 30.14 22.64
N ILE A 52 -14.00 29.30 22.98
CA ILE A 52 -15.24 29.74 23.61
C ILE A 52 -15.24 29.15 25.01
N ASP A 53 -15.34 30.00 26.03
CA ASP A 53 -15.49 29.62 27.45
C ASP A 53 -14.62 28.45 27.90
N SER A 54 -13.30 28.55 27.69
CA SER A 54 -12.30 27.54 28.12
C SER A 54 -12.39 26.14 27.49
N PHE A 55 -13.19 25.94 26.43
CA PHE A 55 -13.22 24.69 25.68
C PHE A 55 -12.43 24.80 24.36
N GLU A 56 -11.45 23.90 24.19
CA GLU A 56 -10.67 23.78 22.96
C GLU A 56 -11.51 23.07 21.89
N LEU A 57 -12.01 23.83 20.91
CA LEU A 57 -12.82 23.33 19.81
C LEU A 57 -11.96 22.56 18.80
N GLN A 58 -11.74 21.27 19.06
CA GLN A 58 -10.86 20.35 18.32
C GLN A 58 -9.37 20.78 18.34
N PRO A 59 -8.43 19.90 18.72
CA PRO A 59 -7.01 20.25 18.67
C PRO A 59 -6.61 20.73 17.27
N ILE A 60 -5.94 21.89 17.18
CA ILE A 60 -5.47 22.51 15.92
C ILE A 60 -4.72 21.49 15.06
N ASP A 61 -4.02 20.54 15.69
CA ASP A 61 -3.30 19.47 15.02
C ASP A 61 -4.18 18.55 14.17
N LYS A 62 -5.41 18.23 14.60
CA LYS A 62 -6.33 17.40 13.80
C LYS A 62 -6.80 18.11 12.54
N ILE A 63 -7.05 19.42 12.67
CA ILE A 63 -7.46 20.28 11.55
C ILE A 63 -6.30 20.40 10.56
N ARG A 64 -5.09 20.65 11.09
CA ARG A 64 -3.87 20.75 10.32
C ARG A 64 -3.59 19.46 9.55
N TYR A 65 -3.58 18.32 10.23
CA TYR A 65 -3.37 17.00 9.63
C TYR A 65 -4.36 16.71 8.47
N GLY A 66 -5.64 17.01 8.67
CA GLY A 66 -6.67 16.81 7.65
C GLY A 66 -6.61 17.77 6.45
N LEU A 67 -5.97 18.93 6.59
CA LEU A 67 -5.83 19.93 5.54
C LEU A 67 -4.52 19.78 4.77
N GLU A 68 -3.42 19.53 5.49
CA GLU A 68 -2.08 19.49 4.94
C GLU A 68 -1.80 18.19 4.20
N THR A 69 -2.25 17.03 4.71
CA THR A 69 -1.97 15.73 4.06
C THR A 69 -3.11 15.29 3.13
N PRO A 70 -2.86 15.14 1.81
CA PRO A 70 -3.84 14.59 0.86
C PRO A 70 -4.29 13.18 1.26
N TRP A 71 -5.55 12.82 1.01
CA TRP A 71 -6.04 11.47 1.31
C TRP A 71 -5.29 10.37 0.54
N PHE A 72 -4.80 10.68 -0.67
CA PHE A 72 -3.95 9.78 -1.45
C PHE A 72 -2.62 9.48 -0.77
N ALA A 73 -2.07 10.41 0.04
CA ALA A 73 -0.85 10.21 0.82
C ALA A 73 -1.10 9.60 2.21
N ARG A 74 -2.36 9.39 2.63
CA ARG A 74 -2.66 8.88 3.98
C ARG A 74 -2.71 7.36 4.01
N LEU A 75 -1.84 6.75 4.79
CA LEU A 75 -1.79 5.31 5.00
C LEU A 75 -2.54 4.94 6.29
N PRO A 76 -3.38 3.88 6.31
CA PRO A 76 -4.24 3.54 7.44
C PRO A 76 -3.54 3.49 8.79
N ARG A 77 -2.32 2.93 8.83
CA ARG A 77 -1.59 2.77 10.09
C ARG A 77 -1.04 4.08 10.66
N LEU A 78 -0.68 5.02 9.78
CA LEU A 78 -0.29 6.38 10.15
C LEU A 78 -1.49 7.17 10.67
N ASP A 79 -2.62 7.09 9.97
CA ASP A 79 -3.89 7.67 10.41
C ASP A 79 -4.24 7.14 11.82
N ALA A 80 -4.25 5.81 11.99
CA ALA A 80 -4.54 5.18 13.28
C ALA A 80 -3.60 5.67 14.39
N ARG A 81 -2.28 5.72 14.12
CA ARG A 81 -1.29 6.23 15.08
C ARG A 81 -1.61 7.66 15.49
N PHE A 82 -1.82 8.54 14.51
CA PHE A 82 -2.14 9.94 14.75
C PHE A 82 -3.42 10.08 15.59
N PHE A 83 -4.50 9.39 15.23
CA PHE A 83 -5.77 9.52 15.92
C PHE A 83 -5.76 8.93 17.33
N ILE A 84 -4.99 7.87 17.60
CA ILE A 84 -4.85 7.31 18.95
C ILE A 84 -4.14 8.32 19.87
N GLU A 85 -3.02 8.89 19.43
CA GLU A 85 -2.26 9.86 20.23
C GLU A 85 -3.00 11.17 20.48
N HIS A 86 -3.82 11.60 19.52
CA HIS A 86 -4.61 12.83 19.63
C HIS A 86 -6.04 12.55 20.14
N TYR A 87 -6.33 11.33 20.61
CA TYR A 87 -7.63 11.01 21.16
C TYR A 87 -7.79 11.63 22.55
N ASN A 88 -8.75 12.56 22.68
CA ASN A 88 -9.05 13.17 23.97
C ASN A 88 -10.27 12.47 24.59
N ALA A 89 -10.00 11.61 25.57
CA ALA A 89 -11.03 10.87 26.29
C ALA A 89 -11.87 11.74 27.24
N ASP A 90 -11.54 13.02 27.38
CA ASP A 90 -12.32 14.02 28.11
C ASP A 90 -12.99 15.04 27.19
N GLU A 91 -12.86 14.92 25.85
CA GLU A 91 -13.46 15.83 24.87
C GLU A 91 -14.95 16.05 25.15
N VAL A 92 -15.33 17.31 25.32
CA VAL A 92 -16.71 17.70 25.57
C VAL A 92 -17.35 18.13 24.25
N LEU A 93 -18.57 17.66 23.99
CA LEU A 93 -19.30 17.99 22.78
C LEU A 93 -20.24 19.17 23.02
N ILE A 94 -20.22 20.12 22.09
CA ILE A 94 -21.09 21.29 22.11
C ILE A 94 -22.16 21.10 21.04
N GLY A 95 -23.41 20.95 21.48
CA GLY A 95 -24.62 21.02 20.64
C GLY A 95 -25.52 22.16 21.15
N ASP A 96 -26.84 21.93 21.21
CA ASP A 96 -27.76 22.86 21.87
C ASP A 96 -27.50 22.98 23.39
N SER A 97 -26.76 22.01 23.95
CA SER A 97 -26.18 22.03 25.30
C SER A 97 -24.79 21.40 25.28
N ILE A 98 -24.02 21.61 26.36
CA ILE A 98 -22.72 20.97 26.58
C ILE A 98 -22.98 19.54 27.10
N TYR A 99 -22.54 18.52 26.37
CA TYR A 99 -22.68 17.12 26.81
C TYR A 99 -21.36 16.35 26.68
N LYS A 100 -21.11 15.47 27.64
CA LYS A 100 -20.00 14.53 27.64
C LYS A 100 -20.55 13.16 27.25
N LEU A 101 -20.00 12.55 26.20
CA LEU A 101 -20.28 11.15 25.90
C LEU A 101 -19.74 10.27 27.03
N ASN A 102 -20.41 9.16 27.35
CA ASN A 102 -20.11 8.31 28.50
C ASN A 102 -18.60 7.97 28.61
N ASP A 103 -17.94 8.53 29.63
CA ASP A 103 -16.48 8.49 29.83
C ASP A 103 -15.92 7.09 29.99
N ILE A 104 -16.66 6.20 30.65
CA ILE A 104 -16.23 4.80 30.89
C ILE A 104 -16.03 4.08 29.56
N LYS A 105 -16.91 4.30 28.58
CA LYS A 105 -16.82 3.66 27.26
C LYS A 105 -15.65 4.20 26.45
N ARG A 106 -15.31 5.47 26.65
CA ARG A 106 -14.32 6.18 25.86
C ARG A 106 -12.88 5.86 26.24
N ASN A 107 -12.58 5.81 27.55
CA ASN A 107 -11.28 5.31 28.02
C ASN A 107 -11.08 3.85 27.60
N THR A 108 -12.14 3.03 27.68
CA THR A 108 -12.09 1.64 27.22
C THR A 108 -11.71 1.52 25.74
N TYR A 109 -12.26 2.38 24.87
CA TYR A 109 -11.90 2.36 23.44
C TYR A 109 -10.46 2.80 23.18
N LEU A 110 -9.98 3.81 23.91
CA LEU A 110 -8.59 4.26 23.77
C LEU A 110 -7.61 3.15 24.18
N GLU A 111 -7.82 2.55 25.35
CA GLU A 111 -6.96 1.47 25.84
C GLU A 111 -7.02 0.23 24.94
N LEU A 112 -8.20 -0.11 24.41
CA LEU A 112 -8.33 -1.16 23.41
C LEU A 112 -7.55 -0.83 22.12
N ALA A 113 -7.64 0.41 21.64
CA ALA A 113 -6.93 0.83 20.43
C ALA A 113 -5.40 0.82 20.62
N LYS A 114 -4.89 1.26 21.77
CA LYS A 114 -3.47 1.16 22.12
C LYS A 114 -3.00 -0.29 22.18
N SER A 115 -3.76 -1.14 22.88
CA SER A 115 -3.43 -2.56 23.02
C SER A 115 -3.42 -3.29 21.67
N ASP A 116 -4.44 -3.07 20.83
CA ASP A 116 -4.52 -3.64 19.48
C ASP A 116 -3.39 -3.12 18.58
N TYR A 117 -3.08 -1.82 18.65
CA TYR A 117 -1.97 -1.23 17.92
C TYR A 117 -0.64 -1.89 18.32
N ASN A 118 -0.31 -1.95 19.61
CA ASN A 118 0.95 -2.51 20.08
C ASN A 118 1.07 -4.01 19.77
N LYS A 119 -0.02 -4.77 19.89
CA LYS A 119 -0.04 -6.20 19.50
C LYS A 119 0.27 -6.40 18.02
N CYS A 120 -0.30 -5.59 17.13
CA CYS A 120 0.03 -5.66 15.71
C CYS A 120 1.49 -5.24 15.46
N GLN A 121 1.99 -4.21 16.15
CA GLN A 121 3.37 -3.76 16.04
C GLN A 121 4.37 -4.86 16.45
N GLU A 122 4.11 -5.62 17.50
CA GLU A 122 4.93 -6.78 17.89
C GLU A 122 5.02 -7.81 16.75
N GLN A 123 3.89 -8.13 16.10
CA GLN A 123 3.87 -9.00 14.94
C GLN A 123 4.70 -8.42 13.77
N HIS A 124 4.61 -7.12 13.52
CA HIS A 124 5.40 -6.44 12.49
C HIS A 124 6.90 -6.49 12.79
N GLN A 125 7.31 -6.36 14.05
CA GLN A 125 8.71 -6.49 14.47
C GLN A 125 9.24 -7.92 14.30
N MET A 126 8.42 -8.94 14.57
CA MET A 126 8.78 -10.34 14.28
C MET A 126 8.98 -10.58 12.78
N GLU A 127 8.11 -10.02 11.95
CA GLU A 127 8.25 -10.06 10.48
C GLU A 127 9.52 -9.37 10.02
N TRP A 128 9.86 -8.20 10.58
CA TRP A 128 11.08 -7.48 10.27
C TRP A 128 12.32 -8.34 10.55
N ASN A 129 12.38 -9.01 11.70
CA ASN A 129 13.47 -9.94 12.02
C ASN A 129 13.59 -11.08 10.99
N HIS A 130 12.46 -11.65 10.54
CA HIS A 130 12.46 -12.67 9.50
C HIS A 130 12.93 -12.14 8.14
N LEU A 131 12.56 -10.90 7.78
CA LEU A 131 13.00 -10.25 6.55
C LEU A 131 14.49 -9.91 6.57
N GLN A 132 15.03 -9.49 7.73
CA GLN A 132 16.48 -9.31 7.91
C GLN A 132 17.24 -10.62 7.73
N LYS A 133 16.73 -11.72 8.30
CA LYS A 133 17.33 -13.03 8.10
C LYS A 133 17.28 -13.46 6.63
N TRP A 134 16.14 -13.27 5.97
CA TRP A 134 16.00 -13.56 4.53
C TRP A 134 16.99 -12.75 3.67
N TYR A 135 17.20 -11.47 4.00
CA TYR A 135 18.20 -10.62 3.35
C TYR A 135 19.62 -11.21 3.41
N GLU A 136 20.00 -11.68 4.59
CA GLU A 136 21.33 -12.23 4.87
C GLU A 136 21.50 -13.62 4.24
N ASP A 137 20.51 -14.50 4.42
CA ASP A 137 20.53 -15.88 3.88
C ASP A 137 20.61 -15.89 2.35
N CYS A 138 19.94 -14.95 1.67
CA CYS A 138 19.98 -14.83 0.21
C CYS A 138 21.14 -13.95 -0.32
N ASN A 139 21.92 -13.31 0.57
CA ASN A 139 22.95 -12.33 0.25
C ASN A 139 22.47 -11.25 -0.73
N LEU A 140 21.32 -10.62 -0.45
CA LEU A 140 20.66 -9.71 -1.39
C LEU A 140 21.46 -8.43 -1.67
N GLU A 141 22.42 -8.09 -0.81
CA GLU A 141 23.38 -6.99 -1.03
C GLU A 141 24.14 -7.13 -2.35
N GLU A 142 24.47 -8.36 -2.75
CA GLU A 142 25.18 -8.64 -4.01
C GLU A 142 24.34 -8.31 -5.25
N PHE A 143 23.01 -8.24 -5.09
CA PHE A 143 22.08 -7.85 -6.14
C PHE A 143 21.67 -6.37 -6.06
N GLY A 144 22.39 -5.56 -5.27
CA GLY A 144 22.16 -4.12 -5.15
C GLY A 144 21.05 -3.73 -4.15
N ILE A 145 20.50 -4.69 -3.42
CA ILE A 145 19.46 -4.43 -2.42
C ILE A 145 20.11 -4.04 -1.09
N SER A 146 19.74 -2.89 -0.55
CA SER A 146 20.16 -2.49 0.80
C SER A 146 19.15 -2.93 1.86
N ARG A 147 19.58 -3.00 3.13
CA ARG A 147 18.65 -3.18 4.25
C ARG A 147 17.57 -2.10 4.30
N LYS A 148 17.87 -0.88 3.83
CA LYS A 148 16.90 0.22 3.74
C LYS A 148 15.80 -0.07 2.72
N ASN A 149 16.10 -0.68 1.58
CA ASN A 149 15.08 -1.07 0.59
C ASN A 149 14.05 -2.02 1.22
N ILE A 150 14.50 -3.02 1.98
CA ILE A 150 13.63 -4.00 2.62
C ILE A 150 12.83 -3.36 3.76
N LEU A 151 13.47 -2.51 4.57
CA LEU A 151 12.78 -1.80 5.65
C LEU A 151 11.68 -0.86 5.11
N GLU A 152 11.97 -0.11 4.04
CA GLU A 152 10.96 0.74 3.39
C GLU A 152 9.82 -0.09 2.81
N ALA A 153 10.11 -1.18 2.09
CA ALA A 153 9.08 -2.06 1.55
C ALA A 153 8.20 -2.66 2.65
N HIS A 154 8.81 -3.11 3.76
CA HIS A 154 8.10 -3.64 4.92
C HIS A 154 7.22 -2.58 5.59
N PHE A 155 7.75 -1.36 5.75
CA PHE A 155 6.98 -0.23 6.24
C PHE A 155 5.74 0.05 5.40
N PHE A 156 5.86 0.12 4.06
CA PHE A 156 4.71 0.39 3.20
C PHE A 156 3.65 -0.71 3.25
N ALA A 157 4.08 -1.97 3.35
CA ALA A 157 3.17 -3.10 3.54
C ALA A 157 2.44 -3.02 4.89
N VAL A 158 3.17 -2.77 5.99
CA VAL A 158 2.61 -2.61 7.35
C VAL A 158 1.70 -1.40 7.47
N ALA A 159 2.09 -0.28 6.85
CA ALA A 159 1.34 0.96 6.90
C ALA A 159 -0.02 0.84 6.20
N SER A 160 -0.13 -0.11 5.27
CA SER A 160 -1.29 -0.36 4.43
C SER A 160 -2.17 -1.51 4.91
N ILE A 161 -1.54 -2.62 5.32
CA ILE A 161 -2.19 -3.87 5.75
C ILE A 161 -1.66 -4.19 7.14
N SER A 162 -2.33 -3.70 8.19
CA SER A 162 -1.77 -3.71 9.55
C SER A 162 -2.23 -4.87 10.42
N GLU A 163 -3.29 -5.56 10.01
CA GLU A 163 -3.91 -6.64 10.76
C GLU A 163 -2.94 -7.81 10.98
N ALA A 164 -2.82 -8.32 12.20
CA ALA A 164 -1.81 -9.31 12.57
C ALA A 164 -1.92 -10.60 11.72
N GLU A 165 -3.14 -11.04 11.44
CA GLU A 165 -3.46 -12.23 10.64
C GLU A 165 -3.05 -12.12 9.17
N LYS A 166 -2.86 -10.91 8.65
CA LYS A 166 -2.46 -10.66 7.25
C LYS A 166 -0.93 -10.61 7.07
N SER A 167 -0.19 -11.27 7.95
CA SER A 167 1.27 -11.39 7.86
C SER A 167 1.73 -11.94 6.50
N GLY A 168 1.00 -12.95 5.99
CA GLY A 168 1.27 -13.55 4.69
C GLY A 168 1.24 -12.55 3.53
N GLU A 169 0.20 -11.73 3.46
CA GLU A 169 0.05 -10.67 2.44
C GLU A 169 1.21 -9.67 2.49
N ARG A 170 1.59 -9.22 3.70
CA ARG A 170 2.72 -8.30 3.88
C ARG A 170 4.06 -8.90 3.44
N LEU A 171 4.34 -10.15 3.85
CA LEU A 171 5.58 -10.82 3.47
C LEU A 171 5.65 -11.08 1.96
N ALA A 172 4.51 -11.44 1.34
CA ALA A 172 4.40 -11.60 -0.10
C ALA A 172 4.60 -10.27 -0.84
N TRP A 173 4.07 -9.16 -0.31
CA TRP A 173 4.33 -7.82 -0.83
C TRP A 173 5.84 -7.53 -0.81
N VAL A 174 6.49 -7.60 0.35
CA VAL A 174 7.91 -7.24 0.46
C VAL A 174 8.77 -8.09 -0.46
N LYS A 175 8.59 -9.41 -0.44
CA LYS A 175 9.37 -10.32 -1.27
C LYS A 175 9.15 -10.08 -2.77
N SER A 176 7.90 -9.90 -3.19
CA SER A 176 7.59 -9.62 -4.60
C SER A 176 8.21 -8.31 -5.08
N GLN A 177 8.16 -7.25 -4.26
CA GLN A 177 8.76 -5.97 -4.60
C GLN A 177 10.29 -6.08 -4.76
N ILE A 178 10.98 -6.71 -3.79
CA ILE A 178 12.43 -6.86 -3.85
C ILE A 178 12.87 -7.76 -5.01
N LEU A 179 12.14 -8.85 -5.26
CA LEU A 179 12.42 -9.73 -6.40
C LEU A 179 12.21 -9.03 -7.74
N ALA A 180 11.13 -8.27 -7.87
CA ALA A 180 10.87 -7.47 -9.07
C ALA A 180 11.99 -6.45 -9.31
N GLU A 181 12.45 -5.74 -8.27
CA GLU A 181 13.56 -4.78 -8.35
C GLU A 181 14.88 -5.44 -8.80
N ILE A 182 15.22 -6.60 -8.22
CA ILE A 182 16.41 -7.39 -8.61
C ILE A 182 16.32 -7.79 -10.07
N LEU A 183 15.19 -8.35 -10.49
CA LEU A 183 14.98 -8.87 -11.84
C LEU A 183 15.01 -7.74 -12.86
N SER A 184 14.26 -6.66 -12.64
CA SER A 184 14.28 -5.48 -13.51
C SER A 184 15.69 -4.91 -13.66
N THR A 185 16.40 -4.67 -12.55
CA THR A 185 17.76 -4.15 -12.57
C THR A 185 18.70 -5.07 -13.36
N TYR A 186 18.61 -6.37 -13.10
CA TYR A 186 19.42 -7.37 -13.80
C TYR A 186 19.17 -7.37 -15.31
N TYR A 187 17.90 -7.35 -15.73
CA TYR A 187 17.51 -7.30 -17.15
C TYR A 187 17.91 -5.98 -17.82
N PHE A 188 17.77 -4.83 -17.15
CA PHE A 188 18.20 -3.54 -17.71
C PHE A 188 19.72 -3.44 -17.88
N ILE A 189 20.50 -3.98 -16.95
CA ILE A 189 21.96 -4.07 -17.09
C ILE A 189 22.32 -4.92 -18.32
N LYS A 190 21.63 -6.05 -18.52
CA LYS A 190 21.88 -6.96 -19.65
C LYS A 190 21.45 -6.42 -20.99
N GLN A 191 20.37 -5.65 -21.09
CA GLN A 191 20.00 -4.98 -22.35
C GLN A 191 21.03 -3.92 -22.77
N ARG A 192 21.76 -3.33 -21.81
CA ARG A 192 22.78 -2.29 -22.07
C ARG A 192 24.09 -2.86 -22.62
N ASP A 193 24.46 -4.06 -22.18
CA ASP A 193 25.58 -4.84 -22.71
C ASP A 193 25.05 -5.79 -23.79
N GLN A 194 25.22 -5.50 -25.09
CA GLN A 194 24.68 -6.27 -26.24
C GLN A 194 24.96 -7.80 -26.25
N PHE A 195 24.40 -8.58 -25.32
CA PHE A 195 24.50 -10.04 -25.21
C PHE A 195 23.16 -10.66 -25.56
N LYS A 196 22.88 -10.76 -26.87
CA LYS A 196 21.61 -11.26 -27.42
C LYS A 196 21.29 -12.74 -27.13
N ASP A 197 22.24 -13.51 -26.59
CA ASP A 197 22.09 -14.95 -26.39
C ASP A 197 21.62 -15.37 -24.98
N GLN A 198 21.40 -14.43 -24.04
CA GLN A 198 21.03 -14.75 -22.64
C GLN A 198 19.55 -14.48 -22.28
N ASP A 199 18.81 -13.68 -23.06
CA ASP A 199 17.44 -13.23 -22.73
C ASP A 199 16.39 -14.35 -22.88
N THR A 200 16.54 -15.21 -23.88
CA THR A 200 15.64 -16.35 -24.12
C THR A 200 15.81 -17.46 -23.08
N GLU A 201 16.98 -17.58 -22.46
CA GLU A 201 17.32 -18.73 -21.60
C GLU A 201 16.81 -18.56 -20.16
N PHE A 202 16.73 -17.33 -19.62
CA PHE A 202 16.14 -17.08 -18.28
C PHE A 202 14.63 -17.38 -18.28
N SER A 203 13.90 -16.82 -19.23
CA SER A 203 12.45 -17.07 -19.37
C SER A 203 12.18 -18.54 -19.69
N THR A 204 13.04 -19.20 -20.48
CA THR A 204 12.96 -20.66 -20.72
C THR A 204 13.26 -21.45 -19.45
N ALA A 205 14.30 -21.14 -18.69
CA ALA A 205 14.67 -21.84 -17.46
C ALA A 205 13.58 -21.70 -16.39
N PHE A 206 13.00 -20.51 -16.24
CA PHE A 206 11.86 -20.27 -15.36
C PHE A 206 10.62 -21.06 -15.81
N SER A 207 10.29 -21.01 -17.11
CA SER A 207 9.10 -21.70 -17.66
C SER A 207 9.24 -23.24 -17.65
N THR A 208 10.45 -23.76 -17.84
CA THR A 208 10.72 -25.20 -17.93
C THR A 208 11.21 -25.82 -16.62
N LYS A 209 11.49 -25.00 -15.59
CA LYS A 209 12.10 -25.42 -14.31
C LYS A 209 13.45 -26.13 -14.48
N ILE A 210 14.19 -25.83 -15.54
CA ILE A 210 15.47 -26.49 -15.88
C ILE A 210 16.66 -25.72 -15.31
N HIS A 211 17.65 -26.45 -14.78
CA HIS A 211 18.92 -25.91 -14.32
C HIS A 211 19.86 -25.67 -15.52
N VAL A 212 20.09 -24.41 -15.89
CA VAL A 212 21.05 -24.02 -16.94
C VAL A 212 22.47 -24.09 -16.35
N VAL A 213 23.47 -24.73 -16.98
CA VAL A 213 24.83 -24.89 -16.42
C VAL A 213 25.86 -24.03 -17.17
N GLY A 214 26.55 -23.11 -16.49
CA GLY A 214 27.69 -22.36 -17.05
C GLY A 214 28.34 -21.34 -16.07
N LYS A 215 29.66 -21.09 -16.21
CA LYS A 215 30.45 -20.22 -15.28
C LYS A 215 30.02 -18.75 -15.25
N GLY A 216 29.45 -18.22 -16.33
CA GLY A 216 28.93 -16.85 -16.42
C GLY A 216 27.50 -16.66 -15.87
N TYR A 217 26.88 -17.73 -15.36
CA TYR A 217 25.46 -17.79 -15.03
C TYR A 217 25.18 -18.01 -13.54
N LYS A 218 26.21 -17.94 -12.69
CA LYS A 218 26.04 -18.18 -11.25
C LYS A 218 25.04 -17.22 -10.60
N ASN A 219 25.04 -15.95 -11.00
CA ASN A 219 24.11 -14.95 -10.46
C ASN A 219 22.68 -15.17 -10.97
N VAL A 220 22.52 -15.56 -12.25
CA VAL A 220 21.22 -15.96 -12.82
C VAL A 220 20.62 -17.14 -12.07
N GLN A 221 21.40 -18.21 -11.92
CA GLN A 221 20.96 -19.41 -11.20
C GLN A 221 20.54 -19.08 -9.76
N ARG A 222 21.30 -18.21 -9.08
CA ARG A 222 20.98 -17.78 -7.72
C ARG A 222 19.70 -16.96 -7.66
N ILE A 223 19.51 -15.98 -8.56
CA ILE A 223 18.27 -15.20 -8.64
C ILE A 223 17.06 -16.13 -8.89
N ILE A 224 17.19 -17.06 -9.84
CA ILE A 224 16.15 -18.07 -10.12
C ILE A 224 15.85 -18.91 -8.88
N THR A 225 16.88 -19.37 -8.17
CA THR A 225 16.71 -20.17 -6.95
C THR A 225 15.97 -19.38 -5.87
N ILE A 226 16.39 -18.15 -5.60
CA ILE A 226 15.76 -17.25 -4.62
C ILE A 226 14.30 -17.00 -5.00
N LEU A 227 14.01 -16.76 -6.28
CA LEU A 227 12.65 -16.59 -6.79
C LEU A 227 11.80 -17.84 -6.57
N PHE A 228 12.30 -19.04 -6.93
CA PHE A 228 11.56 -20.29 -6.74
C PHE A 228 11.28 -20.58 -5.26
N GLU A 229 12.25 -20.36 -4.38
CA GLU A 229 12.08 -20.52 -2.94
C GLU A 229 11.03 -19.54 -2.39
N ALA A 230 11.07 -18.28 -2.82
CA ALA A 230 10.08 -17.28 -2.43
C ALA A 230 8.68 -17.62 -2.95
N LEU A 231 8.54 -18.06 -4.21
CA LEU A 231 7.27 -18.50 -4.79
C LEU A 231 6.70 -19.71 -4.06
N THR A 232 7.55 -20.65 -3.65
CA THR A 232 7.13 -21.83 -2.86
C THR A 232 6.57 -21.41 -1.51
N GLN A 233 7.23 -20.46 -0.82
CA GLN A 233 6.73 -19.92 0.45
C GLN A 233 5.44 -19.13 0.27
N MET A 234 5.33 -18.32 -0.79
CA MET A 234 4.12 -17.55 -1.11
C MET A 234 2.94 -18.44 -1.51
N LYS A 235 3.21 -19.59 -2.16
CA LYS A 235 2.19 -20.59 -2.46
C LYS A 235 1.60 -21.18 -1.18
N GLU A 236 2.44 -21.49 -0.20
CA GLU A 236 1.98 -21.97 1.10
C GLU A 236 1.15 -20.91 1.85
N ILE A 237 1.55 -19.63 1.76
CA ILE A 237 0.75 -18.51 2.27
C ILE A 237 -0.63 -18.46 1.60
N ALA A 238 -0.66 -18.51 0.26
CA ALA A 238 -1.91 -18.46 -0.51
C ALA A 238 -2.84 -19.63 -0.13
N ARG A 239 -2.29 -20.85 -0.01
CA ARG A 239 -3.03 -22.04 0.41
C ARG A 239 -3.67 -21.85 1.79
N ASN A 240 -2.93 -21.30 2.75
CA ASN A 240 -3.45 -21.03 4.10
C ASN A 240 -4.54 -19.95 4.10
N ALA A 241 -4.40 -18.90 3.26
CA ALA A 241 -5.44 -17.87 3.12
C ALA A 241 -6.73 -18.40 2.46
N GLN A 242 -6.63 -19.50 1.72
CA GLN A 242 -7.73 -20.14 1.00
C GLN A 242 -8.34 -21.32 1.77
N GLU A 243 -7.83 -21.64 2.96
CA GLU A 243 -8.33 -22.74 3.78
C GLU A 243 -9.81 -22.50 4.15
N GLY A 244 -10.70 -23.38 3.66
CA GLY A 244 -12.15 -23.28 3.87
C GLY A 244 -12.93 -22.54 2.77
N ILE A 245 -12.28 -22.11 1.68
CA ILE A 245 -12.97 -21.57 0.49
C ILE A 245 -13.35 -22.73 -0.44
N GLU A 246 -14.63 -22.83 -0.82
CA GLU A 246 -15.09 -23.81 -1.81
C GLU A 246 -14.60 -23.42 -3.23
N GLY A 247 -13.72 -24.22 -3.82
CA GLY A 247 -13.25 -24.05 -5.20
C GLY A 247 -11.94 -24.78 -5.49
N ASP A 248 -11.72 -25.18 -6.75
CA ASP A 248 -10.43 -25.71 -7.20
C ASP A 248 -9.50 -24.52 -7.47
N VAL A 249 -8.64 -24.20 -6.50
CA VAL A 249 -7.67 -23.12 -6.65
C VAL A 249 -6.55 -23.61 -7.57
N SER A 250 -6.29 -22.87 -8.63
CA SER A 250 -5.16 -23.20 -9.51
C SER A 250 -3.84 -23.06 -8.75
N ASP A 251 -3.18 -24.20 -8.57
CA ASP A 251 -1.95 -24.37 -7.81
C ASP A 251 -0.73 -23.64 -8.43
N ASP A 252 -0.90 -23.08 -9.63
CA ASP A 252 0.12 -22.47 -10.47
C ASP A 252 -0.06 -20.96 -10.67
N LEU A 253 -1.04 -20.29 -10.02
CA LEU A 253 -1.34 -18.86 -10.23
C LEU A 253 -0.11 -17.95 -10.04
N LEU A 254 0.71 -18.21 -9.01
CA LEU A 254 1.93 -17.46 -8.76
C LEU A 254 2.98 -17.72 -9.84
N HIS A 255 3.18 -18.98 -10.23
CA HIS A 255 4.15 -19.33 -11.27
C HIS A 255 3.79 -18.70 -12.62
N GLU A 256 2.51 -18.71 -12.97
CA GLU A 256 2.01 -18.08 -14.19
C GLU A 256 2.13 -16.56 -14.14
N ALA A 257 1.69 -15.91 -13.04
CA ALA A 257 1.77 -14.46 -12.90
C ALA A 257 3.21 -13.96 -13.06
N TRP A 258 4.16 -14.64 -12.42
CA TRP A 258 5.58 -14.31 -12.54
C TRP A 258 6.16 -14.70 -13.91
N GLY A 259 5.71 -15.79 -14.51
CA GLY A 259 6.16 -16.23 -15.84
C GLY A 259 5.72 -15.27 -16.95
N GLU A 260 4.46 -14.82 -16.91
CA GLU A 260 3.94 -13.79 -17.81
C GLU A 260 4.70 -12.47 -17.65
N TRP A 261 4.93 -12.04 -16.40
CA TRP A 261 5.66 -10.81 -16.12
C TRP A 261 7.12 -10.88 -16.60
N LEU A 262 7.82 -11.99 -16.34
CA LEU A 262 9.19 -12.23 -16.81
C LEU A 262 9.27 -12.27 -18.35
N LYS A 263 8.27 -12.85 -19.01
CA LYS A 263 8.19 -12.83 -20.46
C LYS A 263 8.07 -11.40 -21.00
N LYS A 264 7.16 -10.59 -20.43
CA LYS A 264 7.03 -9.16 -20.77
C LYS A 264 8.32 -8.40 -20.51
N LEU A 265 9.00 -8.69 -19.39
CA LEU A 265 10.28 -8.10 -19.02
C LEU A 265 11.37 -8.41 -20.07
N GLY A 266 11.43 -9.64 -20.58
CA GLY A 266 12.40 -10.08 -21.58
C GLY A 266 12.09 -9.64 -23.02
N GLU A 267 10.83 -9.36 -23.36
CA GLU A 267 10.44 -8.87 -24.70
C GLU A 267 10.88 -7.42 -24.97
N GLY A 268 11.32 -6.69 -23.93
CA GLY A 268 12.00 -5.41 -24.08
C GLY A 268 11.20 -4.41 -24.90
N THR A 269 9.89 -4.31 -24.67
CA THR A 269 8.93 -3.55 -25.48
C THR A 269 9.19 -2.03 -25.58
N GLY A 270 10.32 -1.54 -25.05
CA GLY A 270 10.69 -0.12 -25.00
C GLY A 270 9.88 0.69 -23.99
N GLU A 271 8.89 0.06 -23.35
CA GLU A 271 8.07 0.63 -22.28
C GLU A 271 8.58 0.16 -20.92
N GLU A 272 8.45 1.01 -19.89
CA GLU A 272 8.80 0.67 -18.51
C GLU A 272 7.93 -0.51 -18.02
N ILE A 273 8.58 -1.59 -17.63
CA ILE A 273 7.91 -2.86 -17.34
C ILE A 273 7.16 -2.77 -16.01
N PRO A 274 5.87 -3.17 -15.95
CA PRO A 274 5.02 -2.94 -14.80
C PRO A 274 5.38 -3.83 -13.59
N GLU A 275 6.36 -3.42 -12.78
CA GLU A 275 6.68 -4.07 -11.48
C GLU A 275 5.48 -4.09 -10.54
N VAL A 276 4.64 -3.05 -10.60
CA VAL A 276 3.47 -2.91 -9.72
C VAL A 276 2.40 -3.95 -10.01
N GLU A 277 2.24 -4.37 -11.27
CA GLU A 277 1.32 -5.44 -11.65
C GLU A 277 1.66 -6.75 -10.92
N VAL A 278 2.90 -7.22 -10.99
CA VAL A 278 3.29 -8.51 -10.40
C VAL A 278 3.21 -8.47 -8.87
N ILE A 279 3.47 -7.30 -8.26
CA ILE A 279 3.30 -7.08 -6.82
C ILE A 279 1.82 -7.19 -6.44
N VAL A 280 0.93 -6.44 -7.09
CA VAL A 280 -0.52 -6.46 -6.80
C VAL A 280 -1.13 -7.84 -7.06
N ARG A 281 -0.72 -8.53 -8.13
CA ARG A 281 -1.09 -9.92 -8.41
C ARG A 281 -0.70 -10.83 -7.25
N THR A 282 0.57 -10.75 -6.83
CA THR A 282 1.12 -11.60 -5.77
C THR A 282 0.41 -11.40 -4.44
N ILE A 283 0.14 -10.14 -4.03
CA ILE A 283 -0.57 -9.84 -2.79
C ILE A 283 -1.99 -10.39 -2.83
N ASN A 284 -2.72 -10.17 -3.92
CA ASN A 284 -4.09 -10.66 -4.05
C ASN A 284 -4.19 -12.19 -4.05
N ILE A 285 -3.24 -12.89 -4.66
CA ILE A 285 -3.19 -14.36 -4.61
C ILE A 285 -2.90 -14.83 -3.18
N CYS A 286 -1.90 -14.23 -2.53
CA CYS A 286 -1.50 -14.60 -1.16
C CYS A 286 -2.55 -14.24 -0.10
N GLY A 287 -3.40 -13.23 -0.35
CA GLY A 287 -4.53 -12.85 0.49
C GLY A 287 -5.82 -13.63 0.19
N GLY A 288 -5.79 -14.60 -0.73
CA GLY A 288 -6.97 -15.38 -1.12
C GLY A 288 -8.04 -14.59 -1.88
N HIS A 289 -7.69 -13.41 -2.44
CA HIS A 289 -8.61 -12.57 -3.21
C HIS A 289 -8.70 -12.96 -4.68
N ILE A 290 -7.71 -13.69 -5.20
CA ILE A 290 -7.70 -14.25 -6.56
C ILE A 290 -7.56 -15.77 -6.45
N LEU A 291 -8.55 -16.49 -6.96
CA LEU A 291 -8.65 -17.94 -6.85
C LEU A 291 -8.49 -18.64 -8.20
N SER A 292 -8.60 -17.89 -9.30
CA SER A 292 -8.62 -18.44 -10.64
C SER A 292 -8.06 -17.48 -11.68
N LYS A 293 -7.70 -18.02 -12.85
CA LYS A 293 -7.06 -17.28 -13.94
C LYS A 293 -8.02 -16.32 -14.63
N GLU A 294 -9.31 -16.63 -14.63
CA GLU A 294 -10.35 -15.83 -15.27
C GLU A 294 -10.42 -14.41 -14.68
N VAL A 295 -10.10 -14.26 -13.39
CA VAL A 295 -10.02 -12.96 -12.72
C VAL A 295 -8.89 -12.10 -13.30
N LEU A 296 -7.74 -12.71 -13.60
CA LEU A 296 -6.57 -12.02 -14.17
C LEU A 296 -6.80 -11.58 -15.61
N SER A 297 -7.60 -12.34 -16.36
CA SER A 297 -7.99 -12.00 -17.75
C SER A 297 -9.21 -11.07 -17.83
N HIS A 298 -9.78 -10.66 -16.71
CA HIS A 298 -10.96 -9.79 -16.69
C HIS A 298 -10.61 -8.35 -17.09
N HIS A 299 -11.45 -7.71 -17.90
CA HIS A 299 -11.18 -6.36 -18.41
C HIS A 299 -10.99 -5.31 -17.30
N GLU A 300 -11.73 -5.44 -16.18
CA GLU A 300 -11.59 -4.54 -15.02
C GLU A 300 -10.21 -4.68 -14.37
N TYR A 301 -9.71 -5.91 -14.28
CA TYR A 301 -8.40 -6.19 -13.74
C TYR A 301 -7.30 -5.57 -14.61
N GLU A 302 -7.40 -5.78 -15.92
CA GLU A 302 -6.46 -5.21 -16.88
C GLU A 302 -6.48 -3.67 -16.85
N THR A 303 -7.66 -3.05 -16.82
CA THR A 303 -7.81 -1.59 -16.74
C THR A 303 -7.18 -1.03 -15.46
N LEU A 304 -7.46 -1.64 -14.30
CA LEU A 304 -6.88 -1.23 -13.02
C LEU A 304 -5.37 -1.43 -12.99
N SER A 305 -4.88 -2.55 -13.54
CA SER A 305 -3.45 -2.85 -13.66
C SER A 305 -2.75 -1.77 -14.49
N GLN A 306 -3.21 -1.52 -15.72
CA GLN A 306 -2.63 -0.51 -16.61
C GLN A 306 -2.59 0.88 -15.96
N LEU A 307 -3.72 1.33 -15.41
CA LEU A 307 -3.79 2.65 -14.76
C LEU A 307 -2.86 2.75 -13.55
N THR A 308 -2.86 1.73 -12.68
CA THR A 308 -2.03 1.72 -11.47
C THR A 308 -0.54 1.70 -11.82
N ASN A 309 -0.16 0.93 -12.83
CA ASN A 309 1.21 0.90 -13.33
C ASN A 309 1.63 2.29 -13.82
N GLN A 310 0.89 2.88 -14.76
CA GLN A 310 1.22 4.19 -15.31
C GLN A 310 1.37 5.25 -14.21
N LEU A 311 0.43 5.27 -13.27
CA LEU A 311 0.44 6.18 -12.15
C LEU A 311 1.67 5.98 -11.25
N CYS A 312 1.99 4.75 -10.86
CA CYS A 312 3.15 4.48 -10.01
C CYS A 312 4.47 4.84 -10.70
N HIS A 313 4.58 4.63 -12.01
CA HIS A 313 5.75 5.06 -12.79
C HIS A 313 5.87 6.59 -12.84
N HIS A 314 4.75 7.30 -13.07
CA HIS A 314 4.74 8.76 -12.99
C HIS A 314 5.21 9.25 -11.62
N LEU A 315 4.75 8.62 -10.54
CA LEU A 315 5.12 8.96 -9.16
C LEU A 315 6.59 8.67 -8.84
N LEU A 316 7.13 7.54 -9.30
CA LEU A 316 8.56 7.21 -9.13
C LEU A 316 9.49 8.22 -9.79
N LYS A 317 9.09 8.79 -10.93
CA LYS A 317 9.87 9.79 -11.68
C LYS A 317 9.93 11.17 -11.03
N LEU A 318 9.17 11.42 -9.96
CA LEU A 318 9.08 12.74 -9.32
C LEU A 318 10.25 13.06 -8.38
N GLU A 319 11.45 12.51 -8.60
CA GLU A 319 12.62 12.83 -7.77
C GLU A 319 12.86 14.35 -7.64
N ASN A 320 13.13 14.80 -6.41
CA ASN A 320 13.53 16.15 -5.99
C ASN A 320 12.44 17.25 -6.02
N HIS A 321 11.55 17.25 -5.02
CA HIS A 321 10.69 18.38 -4.64
C HIS A 321 9.72 18.90 -5.72
N LYS A 322 9.43 18.10 -6.75
CA LYS A 322 8.38 18.45 -7.71
C LYS A 322 7.02 18.24 -7.06
N THR A 323 6.21 19.28 -7.04
CA THR A 323 4.81 19.19 -6.62
C THR A 323 4.11 18.16 -7.47
N ILE A 324 3.38 17.23 -6.85
CA ILE A 324 2.48 16.31 -7.53
C ILE A 324 1.52 17.16 -8.38
N ASP A 325 1.53 16.92 -9.69
CA ASP A 325 0.77 17.74 -10.62
C ASP A 325 -0.72 17.34 -10.66
N GLY A 326 -1.54 18.20 -11.26
CA GLY A 326 -2.97 17.94 -11.38
C GLY A 326 -3.34 16.78 -12.32
N LYS A 327 -2.37 16.19 -13.06
CA LYS A 327 -2.62 15.00 -13.89
C LYS A 327 -2.60 13.75 -13.01
N ILE A 328 -1.60 13.61 -12.15
CA ILE A 328 -1.51 12.48 -11.20
C ILE A 328 -2.71 12.47 -10.25
N GLU A 329 -3.16 13.63 -9.78
CA GLU A 329 -4.38 13.75 -8.97
C GLU A 329 -5.61 13.19 -9.69
N LYS A 330 -5.80 13.51 -10.97
CA LYS A 330 -6.92 13.00 -11.77
C LYS A 330 -6.82 11.50 -12.03
N GLU A 331 -5.61 10.99 -12.24
CA GLU A 331 -5.37 9.55 -12.38
C GLU A 331 -5.68 8.80 -11.07
N MET A 332 -5.31 9.36 -9.90
CA MET A 332 -5.72 8.84 -8.59
C MET A 332 -7.24 8.88 -8.41
N GLU A 333 -7.91 9.98 -8.78
CA GLU A 333 -9.37 10.10 -8.71
C GLU A 333 -10.07 9.05 -9.59
N LEU A 334 -9.56 8.83 -10.80
CA LEU A 334 -10.06 7.80 -11.71
C LEU A 334 -9.88 6.40 -11.12
N LEU A 335 -8.70 6.12 -10.53
CA LEU A 335 -8.44 4.85 -9.87
C LEU A 335 -9.45 4.60 -8.74
N VAL A 336 -9.73 5.61 -7.91
CA VAL A 336 -10.76 5.51 -6.86
C VAL A 336 -12.13 5.20 -7.45
N GLN A 337 -12.52 5.87 -8.54
CA GLN A 337 -13.82 5.64 -9.17
C GLN A 337 -13.95 4.20 -9.66
N LEU A 338 -12.95 3.67 -10.36
CA LEU A 338 -12.95 2.29 -10.86
C LEU A 338 -12.99 1.27 -9.71
N VAL A 339 -12.30 1.55 -8.61
CA VAL A 339 -12.27 0.68 -7.43
C VAL A 339 -13.59 0.69 -6.66
N MET A 340 -14.28 1.84 -6.61
CA MET A 340 -15.56 2.00 -5.89
C MET A 340 -16.78 1.57 -6.71
N GLN A 341 -16.63 1.37 -8.02
CA GLN A 341 -17.71 0.89 -8.89
C GLN A 341 -18.03 -0.58 -8.58
N ASP A 342 -19.25 -0.80 -8.09
CA ASP A 342 -19.81 -2.14 -7.96
C ASP A 342 -20.25 -2.65 -9.34
N SER A 343 -19.82 -3.85 -9.71
CA SER A 343 -20.20 -4.50 -10.96
C SER A 343 -20.66 -5.93 -10.68
N SER A 344 -21.82 -6.29 -11.22
CA SER A 344 -22.49 -7.57 -10.93
C SER A 344 -21.73 -8.79 -11.45
N ASN A 345 -20.87 -8.61 -12.45
CA ASN A 345 -20.02 -9.65 -13.05
C ASN A 345 -18.52 -9.29 -12.98
N GLY A 346 -18.15 -8.30 -12.16
CA GLY A 346 -16.77 -7.82 -12.09
C GLY A 346 -15.89 -8.57 -11.11
N ILE A 347 -14.65 -8.11 -10.98
CA ILE A 347 -13.71 -8.67 -10.01
C ILE A 347 -14.06 -8.23 -8.58
N SER A 348 -13.62 -9.00 -7.59
CA SER A 348 -13.99 -8.73 -6.19
C SER A 348 -13.53 -7.34 -5.72
N LYS A 349 -14.31 -6.71 -4.83
CA LYS A 349 -13.96 -5.42 -4.25
C LYS A 349 -12.62 -5.46 -3.53
N ALA A 350 -12.28 -6.56 -2.86
CA ALA A 350 -10.98 -6.74 -2.22
C ALA A 350 -9.83 -6.70 -3.25
N THR A 351 -10.00 -7.37 -4.40
CA THR A 351 -9.06 -7.34 -5.51
C THR A 351 -8.86 -5.93 -6.06
N LYS A 352 -9.96 -5.21 -6.30
CA LYS A 352 -9.92 -3.80 -6.74
C LYS A 352 -9.19 -2.92 -5.74
N GLN A 353 -9.48 -3.10 -4.44
CA GLN A 353 -8.93 -2.26 -3.40
C GLN A 353 -7.41 -2.35 -3.30
N MET A 354 -6.83 -3.51 -3.60
CA MET A 354 -5.38 -3.71 -3.52
C MET A 354 -4.63 -2.79 -4.50
N PHE A 355 -5.17 -2.52 -5.69
CA PHE A 355 -4.58 -1.57 -6.63
C PHE A 355 -4.48 -0.16 -6.04
N LEU A 356 -5.55 0.31 -5.41
CA LEU A 356 -5.56 1.61 -4.74
C LEU A 356 -4.63 1.63 -3.52
N VAL A 357 -4.59 0.54 -2.74
CA VAL A 357 -3.70 0.42 -1.58
C VAL A 357 -2.24 0.58 -2.01
N VAL A 358 -1.82 -0.16 -3.04
CA VAL A 358 -0.45 -0.04 -3.57
C VAL A 358 -0.21 1.35 -4.18
N ALA A 359 -1.11 1.89 -5.00
CA ALA A 359 -0.97 3.24 -5.55
C ALA A 359 -0.73 4.32 -4.47
N LYS A 360 -1.43 4.22 -3.33
CA LYS A 360 -1.29 5.15 -2.22
C LYS A 360 0.09 5.09 -1.57
N THR A 361 0.79 3.95 -1.58
CA THR A 361 2.17 3.88 -1.04
C THR A 361 3.15 4.62 -1.93
N PHE A 362 2.99 4.53 -3.26
CA PHE A 362 3.78 5.32 -4.22
C PHE A 362 3.47 6.81 -4.09
N TYR A 363 2.20 7.17 -3.94
CA TYR A 363 1.82 8.56 -3.73
C TYR A 363 2.40 9.09 -2.41
N HIS A 364 2.33 8.31 -1.33
CA HIS A 364 2.95 8.66 -0.04
C HIS A 364 4.46 8.89 -0.19
N LYS A 365 5.16 7.97 -0.86
CA LYS A 365 6.61 8.06 -1.09
C LYS A 365 7.00 9.29 -1.92
N ALA A 366 6.20 9.67 -2.90
CA ALA A 366 6.43 10.87 -3.70
C ALA A 366 6.10 12.18 -2.96
N TYR A 367 5.13 12.12 -2.04
CA TYR A 367 4.65 13.30 -1.31
C TYR A 367 5.58 13.70 -0.15
N PHE A 368 6.07 12.72 0.61
CA PHE A 368 6.92 12.96 1.79
C PHE A 368 8.41 12.90 1.45
N SER A 369 9.21 13.71 2.14
CA SER A 369 10.67 13.64 2.06
C SER A 369 11.23 12.35 2.66
N ALA A 370 12.44 11.97 2.27
CA ALA A 370 13.12 10.80 2.81
C ALA A 370 13.24 10.84 4.35
N GLN A 371 13.47 12.03 4.93
CA GLN A 371 13.54 12.20 6.38
C GLN A 371 12.18 11.97 7.06
N GLU A 372 11.09 12.46 6.47
CA GLU A 372 9.74 12.22 6.99
C GLU A 372 9.36 10.74 6.90
N ILE A 373 9.75 10.06 5.82
CA ILE A 373 9.56 8.61 5.68
C ILE A 373 10.34 7.86 6.76
N GLU A 374 11.59 8.22 7.04
CA GLU A 374 12.37 7.62 8.13
C GLU A 374 11.73 7.83 9.51
N GLN A 375 11.14 8.99 9.76
CA GLN A 375 10.37 9.26 10.97
C GLN A 375 9.09 8.42 11.03
N HIS A 376 8.36 8.28 9.92
CA HIS A 376 7.18 7.42 9.83
C HIS A 376 7.54 5.95 10.11
N ILE A 377 8.67 5.47 9.57
CA ILE A 377 9.21 4.12 9.82
C ILE A 377 9.47 3.93 11.31
N SER A 378 10.24 4.84 11.94
CA SER A 378 10.54 4.79 13.37
C SER A 378 9.28 4.66 14.22
N ARG A 379 8.33 5.56 13.94
CA ARG A 379 7.11 5.70 14.73
C ARG A 379 6.14 4.53 14.59
N ILE A 380 6.03 3.93 13.41
CA ILE A 380 5.12 2.79 13.19
C ILE A 380 5.73 1.48 13.66
N LEU A 381 7.01 1.23 13.37
CA LEU A 381 7.62 -0.08 13.61
C LEU A 381 8.28 -0.21 14.97
N PHE A 382 8.81 0.87 15.55
CA PHE A 382 9.72 0.77 16.70
C PHE A 382 9.27 1.54 17.94
N GLU A 383 8.27 2.42 17.84
CA GLU A 383 7.76 3.20 18.97
C GLU A 383 6.38 2.69 19.39
N GLN A 384 6.23 2.19 20.62
CA GLN A 384 4.93 1.79 21.16
C GLN A 384 4.00 3.00 21.36
N VAL A 385 2.69 2.76 21.33
CA VAL A 385 1.71 3.75 21.75
C VAL A 385 1.53 3.64 23.26
N MET A 386 1.72 4.74 23.98
CA MET A 386 1.55 4.85 25.44
C MET A 386 0.13 5.22 25.84
#